data_AF-A0A4Q4V963-F1
#
_entry.id   AF-A0A4Q4V963-F1
#
_cell.length_a   1.000
_cell.length_b   1.000
_cell.length_c   1.000
_cell.angle_alpha   90.00
_cell.angle_beta   90.00
_cell.angle_gamma   90.00
#
_symmetry.space_group_name_H-M   'P 1'
#
loop_
_entity.id
_entity.type
_entity.pdbx_description
1 polymer ?
#
loop_
_entity_poly.entity_id
_entity_poly.type
_entity_poly.pdbx_seq_one_letter_code
_entity_poly.pdbx_strand_id
1 'polypeptide(L)'
;MVPHGRHVTVAGGDDERALDAWRSIIDEFEGAEKARESYLPYLFVNDANIRQGVIAHYGEGNVRRLKKVQEECGPDGVFHKLVAGGFKISF
;
A
#
# COMPACT_ATOMS: atom_id res chain seq x y z
N MET A 1 -19.28 19.57 -30.71
CA MET A 1 -18.24 20.30 -29.96
C MET A 1 -18.59 20.19 -28.48
N VAL A 2 -17.90 19.30 -27.75
CA VAL A 2 -18.15 19.06 -26.30
C VAL A 2 -17.04 19.80 -25.55
N PRO A 3 -17.34 20.66 -24.55
CA PRO A 3 -16.29 21.43 -23.89
C PRO A 3 -15.45 20.51 -22.99
N HIS A 4 -14.13 20.59 -23.17
CA HIS A 4 -13.13 20.01 -22.28
C HIS A 4 -13.06 20.75 -20.94
N GLY A 5 -12.88 19.97 -19.87
CA GLY A 5 -12.03 20.35 -18.75
C GLY A 5 -12.65 21.23 -17.67
N ARG A 6 -13.44 20.65 -16.76
CA ARG A 6 -13.51 21.19 -15.40
C ARG A 6 -12.30 20.64 -14.65
N HIS A 7 -11.24 21.45 -14.54
CA HIS A 7 -10.18 21.21 -13.58
C HIS A 7 -10.80 21.35 -12.19
N VAL A 8 -11.18 20.22 -11.58
CA VAL A 8 -11.48 20.15 -10.16
C VAL A 8 -10.14 20.08 -9.46
N THR A 9 -9.71 21.19 -8.88
CA THR A 9 -8.60 21.19 -7.94
C THR A 9 -9.11 20.49 -6.67
N VAL A 10 -8.75 19.22 -6.49
CA VAL A 10 -8.98 18.52 -5.22
C VAL A 10 -8.06 19.15 -4.18
N ALA A 11 -8.64 19.73 -3.14
CA ALA A 11 -7.88 20.28 -2.03
C ALA A 11 -7.27 19.11 -1.24
N GLY A 12 -5.94 18.98 -1.23
CA GLY A 12 -5.23 17.83 -0.64
C GLY A 12 -5.41 17.62 0.87
N GLY A 13 -6.10 18.52 1.58
CA GLY A 13 -6.37 18.39 3.02
C GLY A 13 -7.43 17.34 3.37
N ASP A 14 -8.35 17.02 2.46
CA ASP A 14 -9.39 16.02 2.72
C ASP A 14 -8.83 14.58 2.63
N ASP A 15 -7.85 14.34 1.76
CA ASP A 15 -7.16 13.05 1.64
C ASP A 15 -6.42 12.68 2.94
N GLU A 16 -5.71 13.63 3.54
CA GLU A 16 -5.00 13.42 4.80
C GLU A 16 -5.98 13.11 5.94
N ARG A 17 -7.09 13.85 6.01
CA ARG A 17 -8.15 13.61 7.01
C ARG A 17 -8.79 12.24 6.86
N ALA A 18 -9.05 11.81 5.62
CA ALA A 18 -9.60 10.48 5.36
C ALA A 18 -8.62 9.38 5.78
N LEU A 19 -7.33 9.53 5.48
CA LEU A 19 -6.28 8.59 5.87
C LEU A 19 -6.12 8.50 7.40
N ASP A 20 -6.16 9.63 8.10
CA ASP A 20 -6.05 9.67 9.56
C ASP A 20 -7.28 9.04 10.23
N ALA A 21 -8.48 9.30 9.72
CA ALA A 21 -9.71 8.68 10.21
C ALA A 21 -9.70 7.16 10.01
N TRP A 22 -9.29 6.68 8.83
CA TRP A 22 -9.14 5.25 8.56
C TRP A 22 -8.13 4.59 9.50
N ARG A 23 -6.97 5.22 9.74
CA ARG A 23 -5.95 4.71 10.67
C ARG A 23 -6.52 4.56 12.09
N SER A 24 -7.24 5.57 12.57
CA SER A 24 -7.83 5.53 13.91
C SER A 24 -8.78 4.34 14.09
N ILE A 25 -9.57 4.02 13.06
CA ILE A 25 -10.52 2.89 13.10
C ILE A 25 -9.77 1.56 13.14
N ILE A 26 -8.75 1.39 12.29
CA ILE A 26 -7.96 0.16 12.25
C ILE A 26 -7.17 -0.05 13.54
N ASP A 27 -6.56 1.00 14.09
CA ASP A 27 -5.82 0.91 15.36
C ASP A 27 -6.73 0.46 16.52
N GLU A 28 -7.99 0.93 16.54
CA GLU A 28 -8.98 0.48 17.52
C GLU A 28 -9.34 -1.00 17.34
N PHE A 29 -9.58 -1.45 16.11
CA PHE A 29 -9.85 -2.86 15.83
C PHE A 29 -8.66 -3.75 16.20
N GLU A 30 -7.44 -3.39 15.78
CA GLU A 30 -6.25 -4.16 16.13
C GLU A 30 -6.05 -4.23 17.65
N GLY A 31 -6.27 -3.12 18.37
CA GLY A 31 -6.18 -3.09 19.82
C GLY A 31 -7.20 -4.02 20.48
N ALA A 32 -8.44 -3.99 20.03
CA ALA A 32 -9.51 -4.86 20.52
C ALA A 32 -9.24 -6.34 20.22
N GLU A 33 -8.73 -6.66 19.04
CA GLU A 33 -8.40 -8.04 18.64
C GLU A 33 -7.17 -8.57 19.39
N LYS A 34 -6.15 -7.73 19.61
CA LYS A 34 -4.96 -8.10 20.41
C LYS A 34 -5.36 -8.40 21.85
N ALA A 35 -6.23 -7.57 22.44
CA ALA A 35 -6.74 -7.78 23.80
C ALA A 35 -7.58 -9.07 23.94
N ARG A 36 -8.16 -9.56 22.84
CA ARG A 36 -8.95 -10.81 22.78
C ARG A 36 -8.14 -12.01 22.29
N GLU A 37 -6.85 -11.84 22.04
CA GLU A 37 -5.97 -12.86 21.42
C GLU A 37 -6.50 -13.39 20.07
N SER A 38 -7.32 -12.60 19.38
CA SER A 38 -7.89 -12.95 18.07
C SER A 38 -7.21 -12.22 16.91
N TYR A 39 -6.22 -11.38 17.20
CA TYR A 39 -5.50 -10.61 16.19
C TYR A 39 -4.71 -11.52 15.25
N LEU A 40 -4.99 -11.39 13.96
CA LEU A 40 -4.22 -12.04 12.91
C LEU A 40 -3.17 -11.07 12.37
N PRO A 41 -1.87 -11.27 12.63
CA PRO A 41 -0.82 -10.41 12.08
C PRO A 41 -0.61 -10.76 10.60
N TYR A 42 -1.57 -10.41 9.74
CA TYR A 42 -1.51 -10.67 8.30
C TYR A 42 -1.98 -9.46 7.50
N LEU A 43 -1.19 -9.03 6.52
CA LEU A 43 -1.56 -7.98 5.57
C LEU A 43 -1.81 -8.54 4.18
N PHE A 44 -3.03 -8.35 3.67
CA PHE A 44 -3.41 -8.75 2.32
C PHE A 44 -3.18 -7.61 1.32
N VAL A 45 -2.23 -7.78 0.41
CA VAL A 45 -1.75 -6.72 -0.50
C VAL A 45 -2.82 -6.07 -1.38
N ASN A 46 -3.87 -6.81 -1.73
CA ASN A 46 -4.95 -6.28 -2.58
C ASN A 46 -5.87 -5.29 -1.84
N ASP A 47 -5.84 -5.28 -0.51
CA ASP A 47 -6.65 -4.40 0.34
C ASP A 47 -5.79 -3.55 1.30
N ALA A 48 -4.47 -3.63 1.17
CA ALA A 48 -3.56 -2.86 2.00
C ALA A 48 -3.60 -1.37 1.60
N ASN A 49 -3.56 -0.50 2.61
CA ASN A 49 -3.46 0.94 2.39
C ASN A 49 -2.01 1.38 2.14
N ILE A 50 -1.81 2.54 1.50
CA ILE A 50 -0.49 3.06 1.11
C ILE A 50 0.49 3.30 2.27
N ARG A 51 0.00 3.40 3.52
CA ARG A 51 0.81 3.58 4.74
C ARG A 51 1.16 2.27 5.42
N GLN A 52 0.57 1.15 5.00
CA GLN A 52 0.93 -0.19 5.50
C GLN A 52 2.20 -0.71 4.81
N GLY A 53 3.13 -1.24 5.61
CA GLY A 53 4.37 -1.85 5.14
C GLY A 53 4.18 -3.26 4.57
N VAL A 54 3.33 -3.43 3.56
CA VAL A 54 2.86 -4.75 3.11
C VAL A 54 3.96 -5.65 2.52
N ILE A 55 4.93 -5.10 1.78
CA ILE A 55 6.03 -5.91 1.23
C ILE A 55 6.92 -6.43 2.37
N ALA A 56 7.24 -5.58 3.34
CA ALA A 56 8.05 -5.96 4.50
C ALA A 56 7.36 -7.04 5.35
N HIS A 57 6.02 -7.03 5.40
CA HIS A 57 5.22 -8.00 6.14
C HIS A 57 5.42 -9.45 5.70
N TYR A 58 5.84 -9.71 4.45
CA TYR A 58 6.16 -11.08 4.00
C TYR A 58 7.41 -11.67 4.65
N GLY A 59 8.19 -10.88 5.39
CA GLY A 59 9.42 -11.29 6.04
C GLY A 59 10.61 -11.34 5.10
N GLU A 60 11.80 -11.17 5.65
CA GLU A 60 13.01 -10.91 4.86
C GLU A 60 13.32 -11.99 3.81
N GLY A 61 13.09 -13.27 4.13
CA GLY A 61 13.35 -14.37 3.21
C GLY A 61 12.50 -14.29 1.94
N ASN A 62 11.21 -13.98 2.10
CA ASN A 62 10.30 -13.80 0.98
C ASN A 62 10.59 -12.51 0.22
N VAL A 63 10.92 -11.42 0.93
CA VAL A 63 11.33 -10.16 0.29
C VAL A 63 12.58 -10.36 -0.57
N ARG A 64 13.60 -11.09 -0.07
CA ARG A 64 14.79 -11.44 -0.87
C ARG A 64 14.42 -12.26 -2.11
N ARG A 65 13.51 -13.22 -1.99
CA ARG A 65 13.02 -14.00 -3.12
C ARG A 65 12.29 -13.13 -4.15
N LEU A 66 11.45 -12.20 -3.70
CA LEU A 66 10.74 -11.25 -4.57
C LEU A 66 11.71 -10.35 -5.34
N LYS A 67 12.74 -9.82 -4.66
CA LYS A 67 13.81 -9.04 -5.31
C LYS A 67 14.52 -9.86 -6.41
N LYS A 68 14.90 -11.10 -6.11
CA LYS A 68 15.52 -12.00 -7.09
C LYS A 68 14.62 -12.24 -8.30
N VAL A 69 13.31 -12.48 -8.10
CA VAL A 69 12.36 -12.65 -9.20
C VAL A 69 12.22 -11.38 -10.03
N GLN A 70 12.25 -10.20 -9.40
CA GLN A 70 12.24 -8.92 -10.14
C GLN A 70 13.47 -8.76 -11.03
N GLU A 71 14.66 -9.12 -10.54
CA GLU A 71 15.90 -9.09 -11.31
C GLU A 71 15.86 -10.06 -12.51
N GLU A 72 15.30 -11.25 -12.33
CA GLU A 72 15.20 -12.28 -13.37
C GLU A 72 14.12 -11.95 -14.42
N CYS A 73 12.93 -11.53 -13.98
CA CYS A 73 11.77 -11.37 -14.86
C CYS A 73 11.58 -9.95 -15.39
N GLY A 74 12.19 -8.94 -14.77
CA GLY A 74 12.01 -7.54 -15.14
C GLY A 74 13.26 -6.69 -14.95
N PRO A 75 14.41 -7.07 -15.54
CA PRO A 75 15.70 -6.39 -15.34
C PRO A 75 15.65 -4.91 -15.72
N ASP A 76 14.85 -4.55 -16.74
CA ASP A 76 14.69 -3.16 -17.18
C ASP A 76 13.80 -2.33 -16.24
N GLY A 77 13.14 -2.95 -15.27
CA GLY A 77 12.32 -2.29 -14.26
C GLY A 77 11.13 -1.52 -14.86
N VAL A 78 10.58 -1.95 -16.00
CA VAL A 78 9.51 -1.25 -16.73
C VAL A 78 8.34 -0.90 -15.81
N PHE A 79 7.84 -1.85 -15.02
CA PHE A 79 6.73 -1.61 -14.08
C PHE A 79 7.13 -0.68 -12.93
N HIS A 80 8.39 -0.74 -12.48
CA HIS A 80 8.88 0.17 -11.45
C HIS A 80 8.96 1.61 -11.99
N LYS A 81 9.32 1.79 -13.26
CA LYS A 81 9.51 3.09 -13.91
C LYS A 81 8.21 3.72 -14.40
N LEU A 82 7.31 2.92 -14.98
CA LEU A 82 6.16 3.45 -15.73
C LEU A 82 4.85 3.42 -14.95
N VAL A 83 4.69 2.55 -13.96
CA VAL A 83 3.46 2.51 -13.13
C VAL A 83 3.61 3.50 -11.99
N ALA A 84 2.69 4.44 -11.84
CA ALA A 84 2.66 5.34 -10.68
C ALA A 84 2.07 4.62 -9.45
N GLY A 85 2.65 4.86 -8.26
CA GLY A 85 2.16 4.30 -7.00
C GLY A 85 2.33 2.77 -6.87
N GLY A 86 1.42 2.15 -6.11
CA GLY A 86 1.42 0.71 -5.83
C GLY A 86 2.51 0.25 -4.87
N PHE A 87 2.38 -0.99 -4.38
CA PHE A 87 3.37 -1.64 -3.53
C PHE A 87 4.48 -2.25 -4.38
N LYS A 88 5.49 -1.44 -4.70
CA LYS A 88 6.64 -1.89 -5.48
C LYS A 88 7.69 -2.54 -4.58
N ILE A 89 8.36 -3.56 -5.11
CA ILE A 89 9.57 -4.11 -4.51
C ILE A 89 10.69 -3.07 -4.73
N SER A 90 11.28 -2.60 -3.63
CA SER A 90 12.43 -1.70 -3.66
C SER A 90 13.69 -2.47 -4.07
N PHE A 91 14.52 -1.86 -4.92
CA PHE A 91 15.87 -2.35 -5.22
C PHE A 91 16.72 -2.39 -3.95
#